data_AF-A0A3N1A7R3-F1
#
_entry.id   AF-A0A3N1A7R3-F1
#
_cell.length_a   1.000
_cell.length_b   1.000
_cell.length_c   1.000
_cell.angle_alpha   90.00
_cell.angle_beta   90.00
_cell.angle_gamma   90.00
#
_symmetry.space_group_name_H-M   'P 1'
#
loop_
_entity.id
_entity.type
_entity.pdbx_description
1 polymer ?
#
loop_
_entity_poly.entity_id
_entity_poly.type
_entity_poly.pdbx_seq_one_letter_code
_entity_poly.pdbx_strand_id
1 'polypeptide(L)'
;MSRIVREIDRGTRTVDGVQAQITEVVWADEGRNFEVHRTDIGDDLTENGCFDTLPTDAQITALLRAGRNLWSCPGCGTSIDASHSDLIVDHVRDCDLVNGAGQPLRGSR
;
A
#
# COMPACT_ATOMS: atom_id res chain seq x y z
N MET A 1 -4.46 -22.33 1.82
CA MET A 1 -4.78 -20.93 1.48
C MET A 1 -6.15 -20.92 0.82
N SER A 2 -7.12 -20.24 1.43
CA SER A 2 -8.46 -20.05 0.84
C SER A 2 -8.34 -19.07 -0.33
N ARG A 3 -9.14 -19.26 -1.39
CA ARG A 3 -9.14 -18.34 -2.54
C ARG A 3 -10.20 -17.26 -2.33
N ILE A 4 -9.97 -16.08 -2.87
CA ILE A 4 -10.99 -15.04 -2.99
C ILE A 4 -12.06 -15.52 -3.97
N VAL A 5 -13.34 -15.42 -3.59
CA VAL A 5 -14.48 -15.78 -4.45
C VAL A 5 -15.31 -14.58 -4.85
N ARG A 6 -15.21 -13.46 -4.12
CA ARG A 6 -15.90 -12.21 -4.45
C ARG A 6 -15.22 -11.01 -3.79
N GLU A 7 -15.20 -9.91 -4.52
CA GLU A 7 -14.89 -8.57 -4.02
C GLU A 7 -16.16 -7.71 -4.11
N ILE A 8 -16.44 -6.95 -3.06
CA ILE A 8 -17.63 -6.10 -2.96
C ILE A 8 -17.16 -4.68 -2.64
N ASP A 9 -17.42 -3.75 -3.55
CA ASP A 9 -17.19 -2.32 -3.30
C ASP A 9 -18.14 -1.82 -2.20
N ARG A 10 -17.56 -1.37 -1.08
CA ARG A 10 -18.28 -0.76 0.05
C ARG A 10 -18.26 0.77 -0.02
N GLY A 11 -17.76 1.33 -1.11
CA GLY A 11 -17.74 2.74 -1.43
C GLY A 11 -16.46 3.44 -0.98
N THR A 12 -16.41 4.73 -1.26
CA THR A 12 -15.27 5.60 -0.94
C THR A 12 -15.54 6.47 0.27
N ARG A 13 -14.50 6.77 1.06
CA ARG A 13 -14.51 7.76 2.15
C ARG A 13 -13.36 8.73 1.98
N THR A 14 -13.57 9.99 2.35
CA THR A 14 -12.48 10.97 2.44
C THR A 14 -11.99 11.04 3.88
N VAL A 15 -10.74 10.65 4.13
CA VAL A 15 -10.12 10.58 5.46
C VAL A 15 -8.74 11.24 5.38
N ASP A 16 -8.41 12.14 6.31
CA ASP A 16 -7.17 12.93 6.29
C ASP A 16 -6.92 13.67 4.94
N GLY A 17 -8.00 14.06 4.26
CA GLY A 17 -7.93 14.71 2.93
C GLY A 17 -7.62 13.75 1.77
N VAL A 18 -7.50 12.45 2.02
CA VAL A 18 -7.27 11.41 1.01
C VAL A 18 -8.55 10.61 0.77
N GLN A 19 -8.86 10.33 -0.49
CA GLN A 19 -9.97 9.43 -0.82
C GLN A 19 -9.49 7.98 -0.74
N ALA A 20 -10.16 7.19 0.10
CA ALA A 20 -9.92 5.77 0.29
C ALA A 20 -11.15 4.96 -0.15
N GLN A 21 -10.94 3.93 -0.97
CA GLN A 21 -11.95 2.93 -1.32
C GLN A 21 -11.88 1.77 -0.33
N ILE A 22 -13.04 1.30 0.11
CA ILE A 22 -13.15 0.14 0.99
C ILE A 22 -13.75 -1.02 0.19
N THR A 23 -13.04 -2.14 0.16
CA THR A 23 -13.47 -3.37 -0.52
C THR A 23 -13.68 -4.46 0.52
N GLU A 24 -14.83 -5.12 0.51
CA GLU A 24 -15.01 -6.37 1.26
C GLU A 24 -14.61 -7.56 0.39
N VAL A 25 -13.67 -8.34 0.89
CA VAL A 25 -13.18 -9.57 0.29
C VAL A 25 -13.88 -10.75 0.94
N VAL A 26 -14.49 -11.60 0.12
CA VAL A 26 -15.15 -12.84 0.55
C VAL A 26 -14.32 -14.02 0.08
N TRP A 27 -13.96 -14.88 1.01
CA TRP A 27 -13.14 -16.07 0.79
C TRP A 27 -14.00 -17.33 0.56
N ALA A 28 -13.41 -18.36 -0.04
CA ALA A 28 -14.10 -19.61 -0.37
C ALA A 28 -14.59 -20.39 0.87
N ASP A 29 -13.98 -20.17 2.01
CA ASP A 29 -14.32 -20.70 3.34
C ASP A 29 -15.27 -19.78 4.10
N GLU A 30 -15.95 -18.87 3.40
CA GLU A 30 -16.90 -17.89 3.94
C GLU A 30 -16.30 -16.83 4.88
N GLY A 31 -14.98 -16.83 5.03
CA GLY A 31 -14.25 -15.73 5.67
C GLY A 31 -14.53 -14.40 4.98
N ARG A 32 -14.48 -13.30 5.74
CA ARG A 32 -14.71 -11.95 5.24
C ARG A 32 -13.73 -10.98 5.84
N ASN A 33 -13.14 -10.17 4.98
CA ASN A 33 -12.15 -9.19 5.36
C ASN A 33 -12.43 -7.89 4.61
N PHE A 34 -11.88 -6.79 5.11
CA PHE A 34 -11.98 -5.48 4.48
C PHE A 34 -10.60 -4.96 4.14
N GLU A 35 -10.44 -4.58 2.89
CA GLU A 35 -9.26 -3.93 2.34
C GLU A 35 -9.51 -2.43 2.16
N VAL A 36 -8.43 -1.64 2.24
CA VAL A 36 -8.47 -0.19 2.10
C VAL A 36 -7.47 0.23 1.04
N HIS A 37 -7.97 0.80 -0.05
CA HIS A 37 -7.18 1.25 -1.18
C HIS A 37 -7.16 2.77 -1.28
N ARG A 38 -6.02 3.38 -1.57
CA ARG A 38 -5.93 4.79 -1.96
C ARG A 38 -6.27 4.95 -3.42
N THR A 39 -7.24 5.81 -3.72
CA THR A 39 -7.70 6.00 -5.11
C THR A 39 -6.81 6.97 -5.90
N ASP A 40 -6.04 7.82 -5.22
CA ASP A 40 -5.22 8.85 -5.86
C ASP A 40 -3.90 8.31 -6.42
N ILE A 41 -3.34 7.28 -5.78
CA ILE A 41 -2.08 6.64 -6.19
C ILE A 41 -2.22 5.14 -6.51
N GLY A 42 -3.36 4.53 -6.17
CA GLY A 42 -3.62 3.11 -6.45
C GLY A 42 -3.03 2.14 -5.42
N ASP A 43 -2.55 2.62 -4.28
CA ASP A 43 -1.92 1.79 -3.25
C ASP A 43 -2.95 1.00 -2.43
N ASP A 44 -2.69 -0.29 -2.20
CA ASP A 44 -3.37 -1.09 -1.18
C ASP A 44 -2.72 -0.85 0.19
N LEU A 45 -3.44 -0.21 1.10
CA LEU A 45 -2.96 0.07 2.46
C LEU A 45 -3.03 -1.16 3.38
N THR A 46 -3.67 -2.22 2.93
CA THR A 46 -3.96 -3.45 3.68
C THR A 46 -3.25 -4.69 3.13
N GLU A 47 -2.28 -4.52 2.22
CA GLU A 47 -1.50 -5.63 1.64
C GLU A 47 -0.87 -6.53 2.72
N ASN A 48 -0.46 -5.93 3.84
CA ASN A 48 0.17 -6.63 4.98
C ASN A 48 -0.81 -7.02 6.09
N GLY A 49 -2.10 -6.77 5.92
CA GLY A 49 -3.12 -7.09 6.91
C GLY A 49 -4.46 -6.40 6.64
N CYS A 50 -5.50 -7.21 6.46
CA CYS A 50 -6.87 -6.75 6.29
C CYS A 50 -7.58 -6.58 7.64
N PHE A 51 -8.73 -5.89 7.65
CA PHE A 51 -9.60 -5.83 8.83
C PHE A 51 -10.67 -6.92 8.80
N ASP A 52 -11.00 -7.50 9.95
CA ASP A 52 -12.12 -8.46 10.07
C ASP A 52 -13.49 -7.77 10.07
N THR A 53 -13.52 -6.45 10.31
CA THR A 53 -14.74 -5.64 10.32
C THR A 53 -14.54 -4.35 9.52
N LEU A 54 -15.64 -3.70 9.12
CA LEU A 54 -15.59 -2.48 8.35
C LEU A 54 -14.74 -1.42 9.08
N PRO A 55 -13.65 -0.91 8.48
CA PRO A 55 -12.73 -0.05 9.20
C PRO A 55 -13.36 1.30 9.54
N THR A 56 -12.97 1.81 10.70
CA THR A 56 -13.31 3.16 11.15
C THR A 56 -12.39 4.19 10.50
N ASP A 57 -12.84 5.44 10.42
CA ASP A 57 -12.03 6.53 9.86
C ASP A 57 -10.73 6.75 10.65
N ALA A 58 -10.71 6.44 11.95
CA ALA A 58 -9.51 6.48 12.78
C ALA A 58 -8.47 5.41 12.38
N GLN A 59 -8.94 4.19 12.08
CA GLN A 59 -8.07 3.12 11.57
C GLN A 59 -7.56 3.44 10.15
N ILE A 60 -8.41 3.98 9.29
CA ILE A 60 -8.01 4.45 7.96
C ILE A 60 -6.98 5.58 8.08
N THR A 61 -7.17 6.53 9.01
CA THR A 61 -6.19 7.58 9.29
C THR A 61 -4.84 7.01 9.71
N ALA A 62 -4.83 5.98 10.55
CA ALA A 62 -3.60 5.31 10.97
C ALA A 62 -2.87 4.65 9.79
N LEU A 63 -3.61 3.96 8.91
CA LEU A 63 -3.06 3.38 7.67
C LEU A 63 -2.48 4.44 6.74
N LEU A 64 -3.22 5.53 6.50
CA LEU A 64 -2.76 6.63 5.66
C LEU A 64 -1.48 7.25 6.21
N ARG A 65 -1.37 7.41 7.53
CA ARG A 65 -0.15 7.92 8.17
C ARG A 65 1.01 6.94 8.10
N ALA A 66 0.76 5.65 8.25
CA ALA A 66 1.78 4.61 8.09
C ALA A 66 2.31 4.58 6.65
N GLY A 67 1.43 4.62 5.65
CA GLY A 67 1.81 4.66 4.24
C GLY A 67 2.55 5.95 3.84
N ARG A 68 2.21 7.10 4.44
CA ARG A 68 2.97 8.36 4.24
C ARG A 68 4.42 8.30 4.73
N ASN A 69 4.72 7.38 5.63
CA ASN A 69 6.06 7.13 6.11
C ASN A 69 6.76 6.04 5.29
N LEU A 70 6.29 5.65 4.11
CA LEU A 70 7.01 4.76 3.21
C LEU A 70 7.68 5.57 2.09
N TRP A 71 8.93 5.24 1.81
CA TRP A 71 9.65 5.62 0.60
C TRP A 71 9.62 4.43 -0.36
N SER A 72 9.16 4.65 -1.60
CA SER A 72 9.20 3.64 -2.65
C SER A 72 10.32 3.93 -3.64
N CYS A 73 11.13 2.92 -3.93
CA CYS A 73 12.21 3.01 -4.90
C CYS A 73 11.64 3.28 -6.31
N PRO A 74 12.02 4.40 -6.96
CA PRO A 74 11.50 4.74 -8.29
C PRO A 74 11.88 3.75 -9.40
N GLY A 75 12.89 2.90 -9.19
CA GLY A 75 13.36 1.93 -10.18
C GLY A 75 12.65 0.58 -10.08
N CYS A 76 12.64 -0.03 -8.88
CA CYS A 76 12.11 -1.38 -8.68
C CYS A 76 10.76 -1.43 -7.95
N GLY A 77 10.27 -0.32 -7.41
CA GLY A 77 9.01 -0.26 -6.65
C GLY A 77 9.08 -0.79 -5.22
N THR A 78 10.26 -1.19 -4.71
CA THR A 78 10.40 -1.63 -3.31
C THR A 78 10.05 -0.50 -2.35
N SER A 79 9.17 -0.76 -1.38
CA SER A 79 8.79 0.19 -0.34
C SER A 79 9.55 -0.07 0.97
N ILE A 80 10.11 0.98 1.55
CA ILE A 80 10.89 0.98 2.79
C ILE A 80 10.33 2.07 3.69
N ASP A 81 10.29 1.87 5.01
CA ASP A 81 9.94 2.96 5.93
C ASP A 81 10.95 4.13 5.77
N ALA A 82 10.42 5.30 5.47
CA ALA A 82 11.12 6.56 5.26
C ALA A 82 11.94 7.01 6.48
N SER A 83 11.64 6.51 7.67
CA SER A 83 12.46 6.73 8.87
C SER A 83 13.76 5.91 8.86
N HIS A 84 13.83 4.80 8.12
CA HIS A 84 15.04 3.97 7.96
C HIS A 84 15.90 4.45 6.79
N SER A 85 16.45 5.66 6.93
CA SER A 85 17.27 6.29 5.87
C SER A 85 18.50 5.48 5.45
N ASP A 86 19.06 4.68 6.36
CA ASP A 86 20.16 3.75 6.10
C ASP A 86 19.75 2.64 5.14
N LEU A 87 18.59 2.01 5.37
CA LEU A 87 18.04 0.99 4.48
C LEU A 87 17.73 1.55 3.09
N ILE A 88 17.26 2.80 3.00
CA ILE A 88 17.02 3.49 1.73
C ILE A 88 18.34 3.69 0.98
N VAL A 89 19.38 4.17 1.66
CA VAL A 89 20.70 4.40 1.06
C VAL A 89 21.33 3.10 0.59
N ASP A 90 21.30 2.04 1.42
CA ASP A 90 21.81 0.73 1.02
C ASP A 90 21.02 0.16 -0.16
N HIS A 91 19.70 0.29 -0.16
CA HIS A 91 18.87 -0.13 -1.29
C HIS A 91 19.20 0.63 -2.57
N VAL A 92 19.31 1.97 -2.52
CA VAL A 92 19.67 2.78 -3.70
C VAL A 92 21.06 2.41 -4.23
N ARG A 93 22.02 2.12 -3.34
CA ARG A 93 23.36 1.69 -3.74
C ARG A 93 23.35 0.36 -4.47
N ASP A 94 22.51 -0.56 -4.02
CA ASP A 94 22.49 -1.96 -4.49
C ASP A 94 21.42 -2.21 -5.59
N CYS A 95 20.57 -1.23 -5.90
CA CYS A 95 19.50 -1.36 -6.90
C CYS A 95 19.99 -1.01 -8.31
N ASP A 96 20.05 -2.02 -9.18
CA ASP A 96 20.46 -1.87 -10.59
C ASP A 96 19.50 -1.07 -11.47
N LEU A 97 18.31 -0.70 -10.97
CA LEU A 97 17.28 0.03 -11.72
C LEU A 97 17.29 1.55 -11.44
N VAL A 98 18.11 2.00 -10.50
CA VAL A 98 18.34 3.41 -10.20
C VAL A 98 19.82 3.76 -10.29
N ASN A 99 20.14 5.05 -10.45
CA ASN A 99 21.51 5.54 -10.31
C ASN A 99 21.87 5.71 -8.82
N GLY A 100 23.14 5.99 -8.52
CA GLY A 100 23.61 6.27 -7.16
C GLY A 100 23.01 7.52 -6.49
N ALA A 101 22.12 8.25 -7.16
CA ALA A 101 21.31 9.33 -6.60
C ALA A 101 19.84 8.94 -6.41
N GLY A 102 19.47 7.67 -6.60
CA GLY A 102 18.10 7.15 -6.43
C GLY A 102 17.14 7.49 -7.57
N GLN A 103 17.66 7.94 -8.72
CA GLN A 103 16.84 8.25 -9.89
C GLN A 103 16.80 7.06 -10.84
N PRO A 104 15.65 6.75 -11.46
CA PRO A 104 15.53 5.59 -12.34
C PRO A 104 16.47 5.71 -13.54
N LEU A 105 17.14 4.61 -13.89
CA LEU A 105 17.97 4.56 -15.09
C LEU A 105 17.07 4.66 -16.32
N ARG A 106 17.28 5.69 -17.15
CA ARG A 106 16.54 5.87 -18.40
C ARG A 106 16.83 4.70 -19.35
N GLY A 107 15.93 3.73 -19.44
CA GLY A 107 16.07 2.59 -20.37
C GLY A 107 15.16 1.39 -20.10
N SER A 108 14.59 1.25 -18.90
CA SER A 108 13.74 0.11 -18.55
C SER A 108 12.27 0.40 -18.88
N ARG A 109 11.90 0.20 -20.16
CA ARG A 109 10.51 -0.01 -20.59
C ARG A 109 10.41 -1.38 -21.22
#